data_AF-A0A2N4UTV8-F1
#
_entry.id   AF-A0A2N4UTV8-F1
#
_cell.length_a   1.000
_cell.length_b   1.000
_cell.length_c   1.000
_cell.angle_alpha   90.00
_cell.angle_beta   90.00
_cell.angle_gamma   90.00
#
_symmetry.space_group_name_H-M   'P 1'
#
loop_
_entity.id
_entity.type
_entity.pdbx_description
1 polymer ?
#
loop_
_entity_poly.entity_id
_entity_poly.type
_entity_poly.pdbx_seq_one_letter_code
_entity_poly.pdbx_strand_id
1 'polypeptide(L)'
;MGAIGPQSFYFAQNKTVTDSQTNGITLYLFERFDNKKPYSFHSECELAAPPYINQQLDANKNPHDVCIFPLRLKIGIPITFDETELEHNIILKQKIARKLTDKQLSELEKKNNSTPEKKKTGKQVSAYKRDQFVIEYALRRAKDNCQLCLERGPFKKKDGSYFLEVHHIIWLSKGGTDTWDNVVALCPNCHRKIHILIDIKDINKLTIKAKQKLSNN
;
A
#
# COMPACT_ATOMS: atom_id res chain seq x y z
N MET A 1 -10.38 11.03 14.34
CA MET A 1 -10.98 11.37 15.64
C MET A 1 -11.53 10.08 16.24
N GLY A 2 -11.53 9.90 17.56
CA GLY A 2 -11.89 8.61 18.19
C GLY A 2 -10.81 7.53 17.99
N ALA A 3 -9.86 7.44 18.92
CA ALA A 3 -8.73 6.50 18.84
C ALA A 3 -9.05 5.09 19.37
N ILE A 4 -10.22 4.93 20.01
CA ILE A 4 -10.66 3.71 20.68
C ILE A 4 -12.16 3.55 20.45
N GLY A 5 -12.60 2.34 20.09
CA GLY A 5 -14.02 2.00 19.92
C GLY A 5 -14.65 2.49 18.61
N PRO A 6 -15.84 1.96 18.25
CA PRO A 6 -16.45 2.22 16.95
C PRO A 6 -16.80 3.69 16.77
N GLN A 7 -16.49 4.23 15.58
CA GLN A 7 -16.81 5.59 15.20
C GLN A 7 -18.17 5.67 14.52
N SER A 8 -18.80 6.84 14.61
CA SER A 8 -20.10 7.13 13.97
C SER A 8 -20.04 8.44 13.19
N PHE A 9 -20.72 8.50 12.05
CA PHE A 9 -20.92 9.73 11.28
C PHE A 9 -21.83 10.72 12.00
N TYR A 10 -22.65 10.27 12.93
CA TYR A 10 -23.64 11.11 13.62
C TYR A 10 -23.11 11.69 14.93
N PHE A 11 -21.84 11.45 15.24
CA PHE A 11 -21.24 11.83 16.52
C PHE A 11 -20.16 12.90 16.36
N ALA A 12 -20.23 13.92 17.20
CA ALA A 12 -19.21 14.96 17.37
C ALA A 12 -18.70 15.53 16.02
N GLN A 13 -17.39 15.61 15.84
CA GLN A 13 -16.79 16.23 14.66
C GLN A 13 -16.89 15.37 13.39
N ASN A 14 -17.12 14.06 13.51
CA ASN A 14 -17.42 13.24 12.33
C ASN A 14 -18.72 13.71 11.67
N LYS A 15 -19.71 14.16 12.46
CA LYS A 15 -20.94 14.78 11.96
C LYS A 15 -20.66 16.08 11.24
N THR A 16 -19.80 16.93 11.82
CA THR A 16 -19.38 18.20 11.22
C THR A 16 -18.79 18.00 9.83
N VAL A 17 -17.90 17.01 9.66
CA VAL A 17 -17.28 16.70 8.36
C VAL A 17 -18.30 16.07 7.40
N THR A 18 -19.16 15.17 7.89
CA THR A 18 -20.23 14.53 7.10
C THR A 18 -21.17 15.58 6.50
N ASP A 19 -21.60 16.56 7.29
CA ASP A 19 -22.58 17.58 6.90
C ASP A 19 -21.93 18.81 6.23
N SER A 20 -20.60 18.79 6.01
CA SER A 20 -19.80 19.96 5.58
C SER A 20 -20.28 20.61 4.27
N GLN A 21 -20.91 19.84 3.39
CA GLN A 21 -21.45 20.34 2.12
C GLN A 21 -22.74 21.17 2.29
N THR A 22 -23.44 21.02 3.42
CA THR A 22 -24.77 21.60 3.63
C THR A 22 -24.88 22.50 4.86
N ASN A 23 -23.93 22.40 5.79
CA ASN A 23 -23.98 23.14 7.07
C ASN A 23 -23.22 24.47 7.04
N GLY A 24 -22.67 24.88 5.89
CA GLY A 24 -21.92 26.13 5.73
C GLY A 24 -20.52 26.12 6.34
N ILE A 25 -19.99 24.95 6.71
CA ILE A 25 -18.66 24.82 7.30
C ILE A 25 -17.61 24.60 6.21
N THR A 26 -16.57 25.43 6.24
CA THR A 26 -15.40 25.27 5.40
C THR A 26 -14.41 24.28 6.02
N LEU A 27 -13.94 23.31 5.24
CA LEU A 27 -12.91 22.37 5.65
C LEU A 27 -11.53 22.83 5.15
N TYR A 28 -10.54 22.74 6.01
CA TYR A 28 -9.13 23.02 5.69
C TYR A 28 -8.29 21.78 5.95
N LEU A 29 -7.40 21.45 5.01
CA LEU A 29 -6.51 20.29 5.15
C LEU A 29 -5.17 20.73 5.75
N PHE A 30 -4.86 20.17 6.92
CA PHE A 30 -3.55 20.23 7.55
C PHE A 30 -2.97 18.81 7.61
N GLU A 31 -1.68 18.68 7.37
CA GLU A 31 -0.99 17.40 7.42
C GLU A 31 0.21 17.48 8.37
N ARG A 32 0.48 16.38 9.05
CA ARG A 32 1.67 16.21 9.86
C ARG A 32 2.11 14.76 9.79
N PHE A 33 3.32 14.52 9.27
CA PHE A 33 3.82 13.18 9.00
C PHE A 33 4.52 12.53 10.20
N ASP A 34 5.17 13.34 11.04
CA ASP A 34 5.77 12.88 12.29
C ASP A 34 5.43 13.84 13.45
N ASN A 35 5.53 13.34 14.69
CA ASN A 35 5.23 14.15 15.87
C ASN A 35 6.29 15.21 16.19
N LYS A 36 7.33 15.37 15.36
CA LYS A 36 8.45 16.28 15.57
C LYS A 36 8.38 17.51 14.66
N LYS A 37 7.70 17.42 13.53
CA LYS A 37 7.50 18.51 12.57
C LYS A 37 6.23 19.32 12.86
N PRO A 38 6.21 20.61 12.48
CA PRO A 38 4.99 21.41 12.51
C PRO A 38 3.95 20.88 11.51
N TYR A 39 2.69 21.31 11.66
CA TYR A 39 1.66 21.04 10.67
C TYR A 39 1.92 21.83 9.39
N SER A 40 1.76 21.18 8.24
CA SER A 40 1.74 21.82 6.93
C SER A 40 0.30 22.14 6.56
N PHE A 41 0.02 23.41 6.27
CA PHE A 41 -1.26 23.84 5.71
C PHE A 41 -1.25 23.61 4.19
N HIS A 42 -2.27 22.92 3.68
CA HIS A 42 -2.43 22.70 2.25
C HIS A 42 -3.37 23.74 1.62
N SER A 43 -4.68 23.64 1.89
CA SER A 43 -5.71 24.49 1.29
C SER A 43 -7.09 24.15 1.88
N GLU A 44 -8.09 24.94 1.52
CA GLU A 44 -9.49 24.56 1.60
C GLU A 44 -9.75 23.25 0.81
N CYS A 45 -10.54 22.35 1.39
CA CYS A 45 -10.89 21.05 0.85
C CYS A 45 -12.39 20.77 0.96
N GLU A 46 -12.83 19.73 0.27
CA GLU A 46 -14.22 19.25 0.29
C GLU A 46 -14.27 17.73 0.15
N LEU A 47 -15.42 17.14 0.47
CA LEU A 47 -15.65 15.71 0.25
C LEU A 47 -15.61 15.40 -1.25
N ALA A 48 -14.69 14.53 -1.63
CA ALA A 48 -14.52 14.05 -2.99
C ALA A 48 -15.48 12.90 -3.34
N ALA A 49 -15.98 12.20 -2.33
CA ALA A 49 -16.91 11.08 -2.42
C ALA A 49 -17.68 10.92 -1.08
N PRO A 50 -18.80 10.18 -1.05
CA PRO A 50 -19.53 9.92 0.19
C PRO A 50 -18.63 9.28 1.26
N PRO A 51 -18.72 9.74 2.53
CA PRO A 51 -18.06 9.09 3.65
C PRO A 51 -18.49 7.63 3.80
N TYR A 52 -17.58 6.76 4.25
CA TYR A 52 -17.84 5.32 4.39
C TYR A 52 -17.09 4.71 5.58
N ILE A 53 -17.55 3.56 6.07
CA ILE A 53 -16.95 2.86 7.21
C ILE A 53 -15.90 1.86 6.71
N ASN A 54 -14.76 1.81 7.39
CA ASN A 54 -13.73 0.79 7.16
C ASN A 54 -13.27 0.20 8.50
N GLN A 55 -12.96 -1.10 8.52
CA GLN A 55 -12.44 -1.79 9.71
C GLN A 55 -10.94 -1.53 9.86
N GLN A 56 -10.55 -0.91 10.97
CA GLN A 56 -9.14 -0.69 11.32
C GLN A 56 -8.85 -1.18 12.73
N LEU A 57 -7.57 -1.19 13.10
CA LEU A 57 -7.18 -1.51 14.48
C LEU A 57 -7.13 -0.21 15.30
N ASP A 58 -7.69 -0.24 16.50
CA ASP A 58 -7.58 0.85 17.45
C ASP A 58 -6.17 0.88 18.10
N ALA A 59 -5.95 1.83 19.01
CA ALA A 59 -4.69 1.94 19.76
C ALA A 59 -4.33 0.65 20.56
N ASN A 60 -5.31 -0.18 20.88
CA ASN A 60 -5.15 -1.45 21.59
C ASN A 60 -5.06 -2.66 20.66
N LYS A 61 -4.96 -2.44 19.34
CA LYS A 61 -4.92 -3.47 18.29
C LYS A 61 -6.22 -4.28 18.16
N ASN A 62 -7.35 -3.74 18.61
CA ASN A 62 -8.65 -4.36 18.42
C ASN A 62 -9.33 -3.83 17.14
N PRO A 63 -9.96 -4.69 16.34
CA PRO A 63 -10.75 -4.25 15.19
C PRO A 63 -11.91 -3.34 15.63
N HIS A 64 -12.08 -2.21 14.95
CA HIS A 64 -13.22 -1.31 15.14
C HIS A 64 -13.56 -0.56 13.85
N ASP A 65 -14.79 -0.07 13.78
CA ASP A 65 -15.29 0.70 12.66
C ASP A 65 -14.75 2.14 12.71
N VAL A 66 -14.15 2.57 11.61
CA VAL A 66 -13.57 3.91 11.43
C VAL A 66 -14.27 4.64 10.30
N CYS A 67 -14.67 5.88 10.57
CA CYS A 67 -15.25 6.77 9.56
C CYS A 67 -14.15 7.29 8.62
N ILE A 68 -14.29 7.00 7.32
CA ILE A 68 -13.39 7.46 6.26
C ILE A 68 -14.05 8.60 5.50
N PHE A 69 -13.31 9.70 5.34
CA PHE A 69 -13.73 10.90 4.63
C PHE A 69 -12.82 11.10 3.41
N PRO A 70 -13.27 10.75 2.20
CA PRO A 70 -12.53 11.04 0.97
C PRO A 70 -12.51 12.55 0.73
N LEU A 71 -11.32 13.18 0.72
CA LEU A 71 -11.17 14.63 0.53
C LEU A 71 -10.49 14.96 -0.80
N ARG A 72 -10.82 16.12 -1.37
CA ARG A 72 -10.07 16.78 -2.45
C ARG A 72 -9.87 18.26 -2.13
N LEU A 73 -8.76 18.84 -2.59
CA LEU A 73 -8.55 20.28 -2.51
C LEU A 73 -9.50 21.01 -3.47
N LYS A 74 -10.02 22.18 -3.06
CA LYS A 74 -10.86 23.02 -3.95
C LYS A 74 -10.04 23.69 -5.05
N ILE A 75 -8.81 24.09 -4.72
CA ILE A 75 -7.87 24.69 -5.67
C ILE A 75 -7.01 23.57 -6.27
N GLY A 76 -6.97 23.49 -7.61
CA GLY A 76 -6.30 22.44 -8.38
C GLY A 76 -4.77 22.43 -8.32
N ILE A 77 -4.16 23.02 -7.29
CA ILE A 77 -2.73 22.86 -7.03
C ILE A 77 -2.55 21.42 -6.51
N PRO A 78 -1.80 20.56 -7.22
CA PRO A 78 -1.55 19.22 -6.75
C PRO A 78 -0.80 19.28 -5.42
N ILE A 79 -1.22 18.47 -4.45
CA ILE A 79 -0.49 18.30 -3.19
C ILE A 79 0.92 17.82 -3.55
N THR A 80 1.91 18.66 -3.34
CA THR A 80 3.32 18.29 -3.47
C THR A 80 3.78 17.76 -2.12
N PHE A 81 4.06 16.46 -2.06
CA PHE A 81 4.72 15.85 -0.91
C PHE A 81 6.21 16.16 -0.98
N ASP A 82 6.83 16.48 0.16
CA ASP A 82 8.29 16.55 0.26
C ASP A 82 8.86 15.16 -0.08
N GLU A 83 9.68 15.09 -1.14
CA GLU A 83 10.29 13.83 -1.59
C GLU A 83 11.07 13.14 -0.47
N THR A 84 11.74 13.91 0.39
CA THR A 84 12.54 13.37 1.50
C THR A 84 11.66 12.70 2.57
N GLU A 85 10.46 13.22 2.77
CA GLU A 85 9.50 12.71 3.75
C GLU A 85 8.78 11.46 3.23
N LEU A 86 8.52 11.42 1.93
CA LEU A 86 8.01 10.23 1.26
C LEU A 86 9.03 9.09 1.34
N GLU A 87 10.29 9.36 1.03
CA GLU A 87 11.38 8.40 1.21
C GLU A 87 11.48 7.91 2.65
N HIS A 88 11.37 8.83 3.62
CA HIS A 88 11.38 8.46 5.03
C HIS A 88 10.26 7.48 5.40
N ASN A 89 9.03 7.75 4.97
CA ASN A 89 7.87 6.89 5.21
C ASN A 89 8.03 5.51 4.55
N ILE A 90 8.60 5.46 3.35
CA ILE A 90 8.91 4.20 2.66
C ILE A 90 9.93 3.39 3.50
N ILE A 91 11.00 4.03 3.94
CA ILE A 91 12.03 3.40 4.77
C ILE A 91 11.44 2.87 6.08
N LEU A 92 10.55 3.64 6.73
CA LEU A 92 9.86 3.19 7.95
C LEU A 92 8.98 1.97 7.69
N LYS A 93 8.16 1.98 6.64
CA LYS A 93 7.31 0.84 6.27
C LYS A 93 8.13 -0.39 5.90
N GLN A 94 9.24 -0.23 5.18
CA GLN A 94 10.17 -1.32 4.89
C GLN A 94 10.76 -1.93 6.17
N LYS A 95 11.21 -1.09 7.11
CA LYS A 95 11.73 -1.55 8.40
C LYS A 95 10.67 -2.30 9.21
N ILE A 96 9.42 -1.84 9.18
CA ILE A 96 8.31 -2.52 9.86
C ILE A 96 8.03 -3.87 9.18
N ALA A 97 7.90 -3.90 7.85
CA ALA A 97 7.63 -5.12 7.09
C ALA A 97 8.70 -6.20 7.35
N ARG A 98 9.98 -5.83 7.33
CA ARG A 98 11.09 -6.76 7.62
C ARG A 98 11.07 -7.33 9.04
N LYS A 99 10.53 -6.59 10.01
CA LYS A 99 10.40 -7.05 11.40
C LYS A 99 9.24 -8.00 11.64
N LEU A 100 8.26 -8.06 10.73
CA LEU A 100 7.13 -8.97 10.86
C LEU A 100 7.56 -10.42 10.68
N THR A 101 6.88 -11.33 11.35
CA THR A 101 6.99 -12.78 11.09
C THR A 101 6.23 -13.18 9.83
N ASP A 102 6.53 -14.36 9.28
CA ASP A 102 5.83 -14.88 8.10
C ASP A 102 4.33 -15.08 8.38
N LYS A 103 3.98 -15.47 9.61
CA LYS A 103 2.60 -15.54 10.07
C LYS A 103 1.91 -14.18 10.04
N GLN A 104 2.55 -13.13 10.58
CA GLN A 104 1.99 -11.78 10.58
C GLN A 104 1.81 -11.21 9.17
N LEU A 105 2.78 -11.42 8.28
CA LEU A 105 2.67 -11.05 6.87
C LEU A 105 1.53 -11.81 6.17
N SER A 106 1.35 -13.09 6.49
CA SER A 106 0.24 -13.91 5.95
C SER A 106 -1.13 -13.52 6.51
N GLU A 107 -1.20 -13.01 7.74
CA GLU A 107 -2.44 -12.45 8.30
C GLU A 107 -2.81 -11.13 7.63
N LEU A 108 -1.83 -10.28 7.32
CA LEU A 108 -2.05 -9.07 6.51
C LEU A 108 -2.55 -9.43 5.09
N GLU A 109 -2.07 -10.53 4.52
CA GLU A 109 -2.59 -11.05 3.24
C GLU A 109 -4.08 -11.35 3.30
N LYS A 110 -4.51 -12.09 4.33
CA LYS A 110 -5.92 -12.45 4.51
C LYS A 110 -6.80 -11.23 4.72
N LYS A 111 -6.35 -10.22 5.46
CA LYS A 111 -7.11 -8.98 5.71
C LYS A 111 -7.30 -8.14 4.44
N ASN A 112 -6.26 -8.03 3.61
CA ASN A 112 -6.32 -7.25 2.38
C ASN A 112 -7.17 -7.92 1.28
N ASN A 113 -7.28 -9.25 1.27
CA ASN A 113 -8.17 -9.96 0.34
C ASN A 113 -9.66 -9.87 0.71
N SER A 114 -9.99 -9.52 1.95
CA SER A 114 -11.38 -9.40 2.43
C SER A 114 -12.04 -8.05 2.13
N THR A 115 -11.32 -7.08 1.56
CA THR A 115 -11.88 -5.78 1.15
C THR A 115 -11.50 -5.49 -0.31
N PRO A 116 -12.38 -5.75 -1.29
CA PRO A 116 -12.14 -5.45 -2.70
C PRO A 116 -12.37 -3.96 -2.99
N GLU A 117 -11.85 -3.06 -2.15
CA GLU A 117 -11.90 -1.64 -2.47
C GLU A 117 -10.76 -1.29 -3.41
N LYS A 118 -11.13 -1.25 -4.69
CA LYS A 118 -10.39 -0.58 -5.77
C LYS A 118 -9.94 0.79 -5.28
N LYS A 119 -8.72 0.91 -4.76
CA LYS A 119 -8.05 2.18 -4.54
C LYS A 119 -7.75 2.81 -5.91
N LYS A 120 -8.77 3.37 -6.55
CA LYS A 120 -8.63 4.28 -7.70
C LYS A 120 -7.98 5.56 -7.18
N THR A 121 -6.66 5.57 -7.03
CA THR A 121 -5.92 6.83 -6.96
C THR A 121 -5.58 7.29 -8.36
N GLY A 122 -5.78 8.58 -8.57
CA GLY A 122 -5.54 9.28 -9.82
C GLY A 122 -4.15 9.08 -10.41
N LYS A 123 -4.07 9.48 -11.68
CA LYS A 123 -3.10 9.10 -12.71
C LYS A 123 -1.70 9.72 -12.55
N GLN A 124 -1.24 10.08 -11.36
CA GLN A 124 0.11 10.63 -11.19
C GLN A 124 0.85 9.90 -10.07
N VAL A 125 2.11 9.57 -10.36
CA VAL A 125 3.12 8.98 -9.44
C VAL A 125 3.04 7.44 -9.31
N SER A 126 3.17 6.73 -10.44
CA SER A 126 2.99 5.26 -10.58
C SER A 126 4.05 4.38 -9.88
N ALA A 127 5.15 4.92 -9.38
CA ALA A 127 6.20 4.15 -8.71
C ALA A 127 6.05 4.10 -7.17
N TYR A 128 5.37 5.08 -6.57
CA TYR A 128 5.55 5.41 -5.15
C TYR A 128 4.48 4.81 -4.22
N LYS A 129 3.54 4.04 -4.79
CA LYS A 129 2.40 3.47 -4.09
C LYS A 129 2.48 1.96 -3.83
N ARG A 130 3.65 1.33 -4.07
CA ARG A 130 3.80 -0.11 -3.85
C ARG A 130 3.81 -0.43 -2.36
N ASP A 131 2.93 -1.32 -1.94
CA ASP A 131 2.82 -1.75 -0.56
C ASP A 131 4.09 -2.51 -0.15
N GLN A 132 4.82 -1.97 0.83
CA GLN A 132 6.08 -2.55 1.31
C GLN A 132 5.87 -3.92 1.96
N PHE A 133 4.67 -4.21 2.47
CA PHE A 133 4.33 -5.55 2.97
C PHE A 133 4.22 -6.54 1.82
N VAL A 134 3.56 -6.16 0.71
CA VAL A 134 3.42 -6.99 -0.51
C VAL A 134 4.79 -7.31 -1.11
N ILE A 135 5.67 -6.31 -1.17
CA ILE A 135 7.07 -6.49 -1.61
C ILE A 135 7.80 -7.50 -0.72
N GLU A 136 7.78 -7.29 0.60
CA GLU A 136 8.47 -8.16 1.55
C GLU A 136 7.97 -9.61 1.46
N TYR A 137 6.66 -9.81 1.33
CA TYR A 137 6.06 -11.13 1.16
C TYR A 137 6.54 -11.83 -0.10
N ALA A 138 6.57 -11.13 -1.24
CA ALA A 138 7.03 -11.69 -2.50
C ALA A 138 8.50 -12.14 -2.40
N LEU A 139 9.36 -11.33 -1.75
CA LEU A 139 10.76 -11.65 -1.52
C LEU A 139 10.93 -12.87 -0.62
N ARG A 140 10.21 -12.95 0.50
CA ARG A 140 10.27 -14.10 1.41
C ARG A 140 9.76 -15.39 0.78
N ARG A 141 8.67 -15.30 0.01
CA ARG A 141 8.14 -16.44 -0.74
C ARG A 141 9.16 -16.99 -1.73
N ALA A 142 9.95 -16.11 -2.33
CA ALA A 142 10.96 -16.45 -3.31
C ALA A 142 12.21 -17.13 -2.70
N LYS A 143 12.44 -16.97 -1.38
CA LYS A 143 13.57 -17.58 -0.66
C LYS A 143 14.90 -17.41 -1.39
N ASP A 144 15.22 -16.15 -1.73
CA ASP A 144 16.43 -15.74 -2.48
C ASP A 144 16.55 -16.22 -3.93
N ASN A 145 15.57 -16.96 -4.47
CA ASN A 145 15.59 -17.47 -5.83
C ASN A 145 14.61 -16.74 -6.74
N CYS A 146 15.05 -16.44 -7.96
CA CYS A 146 14.21 -15.89 -9.01
C CYS A 146 13.04 -16.84 -9.30
N GLN A 147 11.81 -16.34 -9.30
CA GLN A 147 10.62 -17.16 -9.54
C GLN A 147 10.41 -17.56 -11.01
N LEU A 148 11.24 -17.04 -11.93
CA LEU A 148 11.25 -17.46 -13.34
C LEU A 148 12.33 -18.49 -13.66
N CYS A 149 13.60 -18.12 -13.48
CA CYS A 149 14.74 -18.98 -13.83
C CYS A 149 15.19 -19.90 -12.70
N LEU A 150 14.63 -19.75 -11.49
CA LEU A 150 14.93 -20.56 -10.29
C LEU A 150 16.36 -20.41 -9.73
N GLU A 151 17.21 -19.64 -10.39
CA GLU A 151 18.53 -19.26 -9.90
C GLU A 151 18.46 -18.27 -8.74
N ARG A 152 19.47 -18.29 -7.86
CA ARG A 152 19.65 -17.27 -6.82
C ARG A 152 19.79 -15.87 -7.44
N GLY A 153 19.46 -14.85 -6.66
CA GLY A 153 19.75 -13.46 -7.06
C GLY A 153 21.25 -13.26 -7.39
N PRO A 154 21.61 -12.25 -8.20
CA PRO A 154 22.96 -12.11 -8.74
C PRO A 154 24.01 -11.75 -7.69
N PHE A 155 23.63 -11.12 -6.58
CA PHE A 155 24.53 -10.75 -5.49
C PHE A 155 23.80 -10.65 -4.16
N LYS A 156 24.55 -10.72 -3.05
CA LYS A 156 24.02 -10.52 -1.70
C LYS A 156 23.94 -9.04 -1.34
N LYS A 157 22.85 -8.65 -0.69
CA LYS A 157 22.69 -7.34 -0.06
C LYS A 157 23.45 -7.31 1.28
N LYS A 158 23.53 -6.12 1.87
CA LYS A 158 24.14 -5.91 3.20
C LYS A 158 23.47 -6.73 4.31
N ASP A 159 22.20 -7.10 4.15
CA ASP A 159 21.44 -7.93 5.08
C ASP A 159 21.67 -9.44 4.89
N GLY A 160 22.52 -9.84 3.94
CA GLY A 160 22.85 -11.24 3.64
C GLY A 160 21.91 -11.93 2.64
N SER A 161 20.73 -11.37 2.37
CA SER A 161 19.77 -11.91 1.39
C SER A 161 20.15 -11.53 -0.05
N TYR A 162 19.67 -12.29 -1.02
CA TYR A 162 20.01 -12.07 -2.42
C TYR A 162 19.15 -10.98 -3.07
N PHE A 163 19.75 -10.23 -4.00
CA PHE A 163 19.06 -9.16 -4.71
C PHE A 163 18.02 -9.72 -5.68
N LEU A 164 16.76 -9.36 -5.49
CA LEU A 164 15.64 -9.65 -6.40
C LEU A 164 14.74 -8.41 -6.49
N GLU A 165 14.08 -8.27 -7.63
CA GLU A 165 13.14 -7.18 -7.93
C GLU A 165 11.72 -7.74 -7.94
N VAL A 166 10.78 -7.03 -7.31
CA VAL A 166 9.37 -7.43 -7.29
C VAL A 166 8.66 -6.87 -8.52
N HIS A 167 8.02 -7.76 -9.28
CA HIS A 167 7.31 -7.50 -10.51
C HIS A 167 5.83 -7.86 -10.38
N HIS A 168 4.95 -7.00 -10.87
CA HIS A 168 3.52 -7.31 -11.00
C HIS A 168 3.26 -8.09 -12.29
N ILE A 169 2.69 -9.29 -12.21
CA ILE A 169 2.39 -10.14 -13.38
C ILE A 169 1.41 -9.41 -14.31
N ILE A 170 0.31 -8.92 -13.75
CA ILE A 170 -0.57 -7.97 -14.40
C ILE A 170 -0.10 -6.58 -13.98
N TRP A 171 0.45 -5.82 -14.92
CA TRP A 171 0.95 -4.47 -14.61
C TRP A 171 -0.13 -3.57 -14.03
N LEU A 172 0.25 -2.73 -13.06
CA LEU A 172 -0.65 -1.73 -12.47
C LEU A 172 -1.26 -0.81 -13.53
N SER A 173 -0.48 -0.42 -14.55
CA SER A 173 -0.95 0.41 -15.67
C SER A 173 -2.01 -0.28 -16.54
N LYS A 174 -2.09 -1.61 -16.50
CA LYS A 174 -3.09 -2.44 -17.19
C LYS A 174 -4.21 -2.90 -16.25
N GLY A 175 -4.36 -2.25 -15.09
CA GLY A 175 -5.42 -2.56 -14.12
C GLY A 175 -5.09 -3.70 -13.15
N GLY A 176 -3.83 -4.15 -13.10
CA GLY A 176 -3.38 -5.11 -12.10
C GLY A 176 -3.46 -4.55 -10.69
N THR A 177 -3.65 -5.43 -9.72
CA THR A 177 -3.73 -5.10 -8.30
C THR A 177 -2.35 -5.15 -7.64
N ASP A 178 -2.14 -4.32 -6.62
CA ASP A 178 -0.95 -4.39 -5.78
C ASP A 178 -1.18 -5.40 -4.64
N THR A 179 -1.28 -6.67 -5.02
CA THR A 179 -1.63 -7.80 -4.14
C THR A 179 -0.63 -8.94 -4.27
N TRP A 180 -0.52 -9.74 -3.21
CA TRP A 180 0.43 -10.85 -3.03
C TRP A 180 0.40 -11.91 -4.15
N ASP A 181 -0.78 -12.12 -4.72
CA ASP A 181 -1.10 -13.07 -5.79
C ASP A 181 -0.82 -12.52 -7.20
N ASN A 182 -0.55 -11.23 -7.32
CA ASN A 182 -0.19 -10.57 -8.57
C ASN A 182 1.28 -10.13 -8.62
N VAL A 183 2.08 -10.44 -7.60
CA VAL A 183 3.51 -10.07 -7.56
C VAL A 183 4.44 -11.29 -7.55
N VAL A 184 5.64 -11.15 -8.10
CA VAL A 184 6.71 -12.17 -8.08
C VAL A 184 8.08 -11.53 -7.92
N ALA A 185 9.03 -12.24 -7.32
CA ALA A 185 10.41 -11.78 -7.20
C ALA A 185 11.28 -12.37 -8.33
N LEU A 186 11.98 -11.50 -9.07
CA LEU A 186 12.77 -11.84 -10.25
C LEU A 186 14.20 -11.32 -10.14
N CYS A 187 15.16 -12.01 -10.75
CA CYS A 187 16.48 -11.43 -10.97
C CYS A 187 16.39 -10.33 -12.06
N PRO A 188 17.36 -9.39 -12.12
CA PRO A 188 17.32 -8.28 -13.07
C PRO A 188 17.17 -8.72 -14.53
N ASN A 189 17.83 -9.81 -14.91
CA ASN A 189 17.78 -10.36 -16.27
C ASN A 189 16.38 -10.86 -16.62
N CYS A 190 15.76 -11.65 -15.74
CA CYS A 190 14.40 -12.16 -15.94
C CYS A 190 13.37 -11.05 -15.87
N HIS A 191 13.55 -10.07 -14.98
CA HIS A 191 12.68 -8.91 -14.89
C HIS A 191 12.66 -8.12 -16.19
N ARG A 192 13.84 -7.83 -16.76
CA ARG A 192 13.97 -7.17 -18.06
C ARG A 192 13.39 -8.02 -19.20
N LYS A 193 13.63 -9.33 -19.19
CA LYS A 193 13.09 -10.28 -20.19
C LYS A 193 11.57 -10.20 -20.28
N ILE A 194 10.87 -10.20 -19.14
CA ILE A 194 9.39 -10.14 -19.11
C ILE A 194 8.88 -8.83 -19.71
N HIS A 195 9.53 -7.70 -19.41
CA HIS A 195 9.14 -6.41 -19.99
C HIS A 195 9.33 -6.34 -21.51
N ILE A 196 10.28 -7.08 -22.08
CA ILE A 196 10.59 -7.05 -23.51
C ILE A 196 9.79 -8.09 -24.29
N LEU A 197 9.81 -9.35 -23.84
CA LEU A 197 9.30 -10.48 -24.64
C LEU A 197 7.82 -10.76 -24.40
N ILE A 198 7.30 -10.50 -23.20
CA ILE A 198 5.89 -10.74 -22.83
C ILE A 198 5.46 -12.18 -23.20
N ASP A 199 6.34 -13.17 -23.00
CA ASP A 199 6.07 -14.57 -23.34
C ASP A 199 5.00 -15.15 -22.41
N ILE A 200 3.91 -15.65 -23.00
CA ILE A 200 2.77 -16.26 -22.30
C ILE A 200 3.23 -17.45 -21.45
N LYS A 201 4.22 -18.24 -21.89
CA LYS A 201 4.75 -19.38 -21.13
C LYS A 201 5.39 -18.92 -19.82
N ASP A 202 6.15 -17.84 -19.88
CA ASP A 202 6.79 -17.27 -18.71
C ASP A 202 5.74 -16.64 -17.77
N ILE A 203 4.77 -15.91 -18.30
CA ILE A 203 3.65 -15.34 -17.52
C ILE A 203 2.86 -16.44 -16.79
N ASN A 204 2.59 -17.57 -17.44
CA ASN A 204 1.91 -18.70 -16.83
C ASN A 204 2.72 -19.31 -15.68
N LYS A 205 4.04 -19.49 -15.85
CA LYS A 205 4.92 -19.94 -14.77
C LYS A 205 4.88 -18.99 -13.57
N LEU A 206 4.95 -17.69 -13.82
CA LEU A 206 4.89 -16.66 -12.77
C LEU A 206 3.56 -16.67 -12.05
N THR A 207 2.46 -16.83 -12.78
CA THR A 207 1.10 -16.92 -12.21
C THR A 207 0.97 -18.11 -11.26
N ILE A 208 1.56 -19.26 -11.60
CA ILE A 208 1.59 -20.42 -10.70
C ILE A 208 2.40 -20.11 -9.44
N LYS A 209 3.56 -19.46 -9.58
CA LYS A 209 4.42 -19.08 -8.44
C LYS A 209 3.76 -18.05 -7.52
N ALA A 210 3.00 -17.10 -8.06
CA ALA A 210 2.31 -16.08 -7.26
C ALA A 210 1.12 -16.64 -6.46
N LYS A 211 0.54 -17.76 -6.88
CA LYS A 211 -0.50 -18.46 -6.09
C LYS A 211 0.06 -19.23 -4.88
N GLN A 212 1.36 -19.44 -4.83
CA GLN A 212 1.99 -20.09 -3.67
C GLN A 212 1.97 -19.12 -2.49
N LYS A 213 1.54 -19.62 -1.32
CA LYS A 213 1.54 -18.85 -0.07
C LYS A 213 2.89 -19.00 0.65
N LEU A 214 3.21 -18.01 1.48
CA LEU A 214 4.27 -18.15 2.47
C LEU A 214 3.98 -19.36 3.37
N SER A 215 4.99 -20.20 3.58
CA SER A 215 4.94 -21.28 4.55
C SER A 215 4.93 -20.67 5.95
N ASN A 216 3.90 -20.98 6.75
CA ASN A 216 3.81 -20.53 8.14
C ASN A 216 4.82 -21.30 9.02
N ASN A 217 6.08 -20.87 9.02
CA ASN A 217 7.04 -21.26 10.06
C ASN A 217 7.17 -20.17 11.11
#